data_AF-A0A3B0UPY5-F1
#
_entry.id   AF-A0A3B0UPY5-F1
#
_cell.length_a   1.000
_cell.length_b   1.000
_cell.length_c   1.000
_cell.angle_alpha   90.00
_cell.angle_beta   90.00
_cell.angle_gamma   90.00
#
_symmetry.space_group_name_H-M   'P 1'
#
loop_
_entity.id
_entity.type
_entity.pdbx_description
1 polymer ?
#
loop_
_entity_poly.entity_id
_entity_poly.type
_entity_poly.pdbx_seq_one_letter_code
_entity_poly.pdbx_strand_id
1 'polypeptide(L)' 'MVAMQYDLPNEAAQPFMQVLYEFLALGKPLDSAIVEARLGLDLDFMDSPYWGIPVLFMRSPDGNIW' A
#
# COMPACT_ATOMS: atom_id res chain seq x y z
N MET A 1 -9.69 0.32 4.85
CA MET A 1 -8.67 0.11 5.90
C MET A 1 -7.56 -0.76 5.34
N VAL A 2 -6.32 -0.44 5.67
CA VAL A 2 -5.13 -1.20 5.28
C VAL A 2 -4.60 -1.88 6.55
N ALA A 3 -4.20 -3.14 6.46
CA ALA A 3 -3.61 -3.90 7.55
C ALA A 3 -2.36 -4.65 7.05
N MET A 4 -1.51 -5.10 7.95
CA MET A 4 -0.35 -5.95 7.62
C MET A 4 -0.61 -7.36 8.14
N GLN A 5 -0.57 -8.37 7.27
CA GLN A 5 -0.83 -9.77 7.67
C GLN A 5 0.39 -10.45 8.31
N TYR A 6 1.58 -9.88 8.10
CA TYR A 6 2.87 -10.25 8.71
C TYR A 6 3.64 -8.97 9.04
N ASP A 7 4.75 -9.10 9.76
CA ASP A 7 5.64 -7.97 10.02
C ASP A 7 6.31 -7.50 8.73
N LEU A 8 6.15 -6.21 8.42
CA LEU A 8 6.84 -5.54 7.32
C LEU A 8 8.03 -4.76 7.91
N PRO A 9 9.27 -5.05 7.52
CA PRO A 9 10.43 -4.31 8.01
C PRO A 9 10.31 -2.80 7.75
N ASN A 10 10.83 -1.98 8.67
CA ASN A 10 10.68 -0.52 8.58
C ASN A 10 11.23 0.06 7.27
N GLU A 11 12.32 -0.50 6.75
CA GLU A 11 12.93 -0.13 5.47
C GLU A 11 11.99 -0.31 4.27
N ALA A 12 11.06 -1.28 4.34
CA ALA A 12 10.03 -1.52 3.34
C ALA A 12 8.71 -0.78 3.68
N ALA A 13 8.37 -0.67 4.95
CA ALA A 13 7.15 0.00 5.42
C ALA A 13 7.17 1.51 5.15
N GLN A 14 8.32 2.16 5.30
CA GLN A 14 8.47 3.60 5.07
C GLN A 14 8.16 4.02 3.61
N PRO A 15 8.84 3.46 2.58
CA PRO A 15 8.52 3.80 1.19
C PRO A 15 7.10 3.36 0.80
N PHE A 16 6.61 2.21 1.28
CA PHE A 16 5.22 1.78 1.07
C PHE A 16 4.23 2.83 1.56
N MET A 17 4.38 3.32 2.80
CA MET A 17 3.48 4.32 3.39
C MET A 17 3.59 5.67 2.67
N GLN A 18 4.79 6.03 2.21
CA GLN A 18 5.00 7.25 1.43
C GLN A 18 4.18 7.23 0.13
N VAL A 19 4.31 6.17 -0.68
CA VAL A 19 3.56 6.04 -1.94
C VAL A 19 2.05 5.98 -1.68
N LEU A 20 1.63 5.21 -0.67
CA LEU A 20 0.23 5.10 -0.28
C LEU A 20 -0.35 6.49 0.04
N TYR A 21 0.30 7.26 0.91
CA TYR A 21 -0.20 8.57 1.32
C TYR A 21 -0.09 9.64 0.23
N GLU A 22 0.89 9.54 -0.66
CA GLU A 22 1.01 10.44 -1.81
C GLU A 22 -0.18 10.29 -2.77
N PHE A 23 -0.50 9.06 -3.17
CA PHE A 23 -1.66 8.80 -4.04
C PHE A 23 -2.97 9.23 -3.39
N LEU A 24 -3.11 8.94 -2.10
CA LEU A 24 -4.24 9.36 -1.28
C LEU A 24 -4.36 10.89 -1.21
N ALA A 25 -3.27 11.63 -1.03
CA ALA A 25 -3.24 13.09 -1.03
C ALA A 25 -3.60 13.68 -2.41
N LEU A 26 -3.33 12.95 -3.49
CA LEU A 26 -3.77 13.29 -4.85
C LEU A 26 -5.25 12.96 -5.13
N GLY A 27 -6.00 12.51 -4.12
CA GLY A 27 -7.41 12.14 -4.25
C GLY A 27 -7.62 10.85 -5.04
N LYS A 28 -6.59 10.00 -5.16
CA LYS A 28 -6.73 8.72 -5.84
C LYS A 28 -7.53 7.73 -4.97
N PRO A 29 -8.30 6.82 -5.59
CA PRO A 29 -8.96 5.73 -4.89
C PRO A 29 -7.97 4.87 -4.07
N LEU A 30 -8.43 4.37 -2.93
CA LEU A 30 -7.59 3.62 -1.99
C LEU A 30 -7.00 2.33 -2.59
N ASP A 31 -7.75 1.65 -3.45
CA ASP A 31 -7.24 0.48 -4.19
C ASP A 31 -6.10 0.84 -5.14
N SER A 32 -6.24 1.95 -5.88
CA SER A 32 -5.18 2.45 -6.77
C SER A 32 -3.92 2.77 -5.98
N ALA A 33 -4.06 3.45 -4.84
CA ALA A 33 -2.94 3.79 -3.96
C ALA A 33 -2.24 2.52 -3.41
N ILE A 34 -3.00 1.47 -3.09
CA ILE A 34 -2.46 0.19 -2.61
C ILE A 34 -1.74 -0.58 -3.72
N VAL A 35 -2.27 -0.57 -4.95
CA VAL A 35 -1.60 -1.22 -6.09
C VAL A 35 -0.23 -0.60 -6.31
N GLU A 36 -0.16 0.73 -6.35
CA GLU A 36 1.10 1.46 -6.60
C GLU A 36 2.11 1.26 -5.48
N ALA A 37 1.65 1.30 -4.22
CA ALA A 37 2.53 1.03 -3.07
C ALA A 37 3.06 -0.43 -3.07
N ARG A 38 2.25 -1.41 -3.52
CA ARG A 38 2.71 -2.80 -3.68
C ARG A 38 3.69 -2.98 -4.82
N LEU A 39 3.50 -2.27 -5.94
CA LEU A 39 4.46 -2.25 -7.05
C LEU A 39 5.82 -1.69 -6.60
N GLY A 40 5.81 -0.61 -5.80
CA GLY A 40 7.03 -0.09 -5.19
C GLY A 40 7.77 -1.14 -4.34
N LEU A 41 7.04 -1.89 -3.51
CA LEU A 41 7.63 -2.98 -2.73
C LEU A 41 8.24 -4.09 -3.60
N ASP A 42 7.57 -4.48 -4.68
CA ASP A 42 8.06 -5.52 -5.60
C ASP A 42 9.32 -5.07 -6.35
N LEU A 43 9.41 -3.79 -6.72
CA LEU A 43 10.55 -3.19 -7.39
C LEU A 43 11.74 -2.95 -6.46
N ASP A 44 11.51 -2.41 -5.27
CA ASP A 44 12.57 -2.03 -4.33
C ASP A 44 13.11 -3.23 -3.54
N PHE A 45 12.32 -4.30 -3.40
CA PHE A 45 12.65 -5.50 -2.62
C PHE A 45 12.39 -6.79 -3.41
N MET A 46 12.92 -6.90 -4.64
CA MET A 46 12.65 -8.00 -5.58
C MET A 46 12.84 -9.42 -5.00
N ASP A 47 13.78 -9.60 -4.07
CA ASP A 47 14.05 -10.90 -3.43
C ASP A 47 13.16 -11.19 -2.20
N SER A 48 12.22 -10.30 -1.87
CA SER A 48 11.35 -10.40 -0.70
C SER A 48 9.86 -10.31 -1.08
N PRO A 49 8.98 -11.17 -0.50
CA PRO A 49 7.55 -11.17 -0.81
C PRO A 49 6.77 -10.05 -0.07
N TYR A 50 7.41 -8.91 0.18
CA TYR A 50 6.84 -7.82 0.99
C TYR A 50 5.59 -7.22 0.38
N TRP A 51 5.49 -7.18 -0.95
CA TRP A 51 4.28 -6.72 -1.66
C TRP A 51 3.02 -7.48 -1.26
N GLY A 52 3.15 -8.73 -0.80
CA GLY A 52 2.04 -9.58 -0.38
C GLY A 52 1.55 -9.28 1.04
N ILE A 53 2.30 -8.55 1.85
CA ILE A 53 2.01 -8.32 3.28
C ILE A 53 0.85 -7.35 3.52
N PRO A 54 0.75 -6.18 2.84
CA PRO A 54 -0.32 -5.23 3.07
C PRO A 54 -1.66 -5.77 2.56
N VAL A 55 -2.69 -5.85 3.38
CA VAL A 55 -4.05 -6.31 3.02
C VAL A 55 -5.01 -5.13 2.99
N LEU A 56 -5.84 -5.07 1.93
CA LEU A 56 -6.85 -4.04 1.74
C LEU A 56 -8.23 -4.55 2.16
N PHE A 57 -8.83 -3.89 3.14
CA PHE A 57 -10.24 -4.05 3.52
C PHE A 57 -11.02 -2.82 3.04
N MET A 58 -11.68 -2.93 1.89
CA MET A 58 -12.49 -1.84 1.33
C MET A 58 -13.90 -1.88 1.93
N ARG A 59 -14.32 -0.76 2.56
CA ARG A 59 -15.69 -0.57 3.10
C ARG A 59 -16.48 0.51 2.36
N SER A 60 -15.82 1.24 1.47
CA SER A 60 -16.42 2.26 0.60
C SER A 60 -16.62 1.66 -0.78
N PRO A 61 -17.82 1.77 -1.40
CA PRO A 61 -18.09 1.18 -2.71
C PRO A 61 -17.09 1.61 -3.80
N ASP A 62 -16.65 2.87 -3.74
CA ASP A 62 -15.80 3.48 -4.77
C ASP A 62 -14.35 3.66 -4.30
N GLY A 63 -13.99 3.10 -3.14
CA GLY A 63 -12.64 3.23 -2.57
C GLY A 63 -12.24 4.66 -2.17
N ASN A 64 -13.14 5.63 -2.32
CA ASN A 64 -12.92 7.01 -1.88
C ASN A 64 -13.12 7.09 -0.37
N ILE A 65 -12.16 7.68 0.34
CA ILE A 65 -12.12 7.74 1.82
C ILE A 65 -12.20 9.18 2.35
N TRP A 66 -12.55 10.13 1.49
CA TRP A 66 -12.71 11.55 1.77
C TRP A 66 -14.10 12.01 1.35
#